data_AF-A0AA43FEZ1-F1
#
_entry.id   AF-A0AA43FEZ1-F1
#
_cell.length_a   1.000
_cell.length_b   1.000
_cell.length_c   1.000
_cell.angle_alpha   90.00
_cell.angle_beta   90.00
_cell.angle_gamma   90.00
#
_symmetry.space_group_name_H-M   'P 1'
#
loop_
_entity.id
_entity.type
_entity.pdbx_description
1 polymer ?
#
loop_
_entity_poly.entity_id
_entity_poly.type
_entity_poly.pdbx_seq_one_letter_code
_entity_poly.pdbx_strand_id
1 'polypeptide(L)'
;GRSGFDPTGVNAIRAGTPDVEAPNLFLGTKERIWVNARVGPRYGEPFANVRFPVGWFDRMVDRTVPNAETTLVAESEHTITGVIELLVHIGPAVLLVHSQGGLFGIEIARRRPDLVLALVSIEGGSHTITPELAASTFRDIPFLSVWGDNSEGAAGVNGDERRNGCRDAVANINEAGGDATMLLLPEFGIEGNSHVMMMDNNNLDIAQRIQDWILRTDQGADGRTARSP
;
A
#
# COMPACT_ATOMS: atom_id res chain seq x y z
N GLY A 1 -3.69 -10.70 -8.65
CA GLY A 1 -4.60 -10.05 -9.61
C GLY A 1 -5.76 -9.48 -8.82
N ARG A 2 -6.37 -8.38 -9.27
CA ARG A 2 -7.59 -7.86 -8.64
C ARG A 2 -8.72 -8.86 -8.90
N SER A 3 -9.31 -9.40 -7.84
CA SER A 3 -10.23 -10.53 -7.92
C SER A 3 -11.67 -10.03 -7.93
N GLY A 4 -12.39 -10.35 -9.00
CA GLY A 4 -13.84 -10.16 -9.08
C GLY A 4 -14.28 -8.97 -9.94
N PHE A 5 -15.38 -9.16 -10.64
CA PHE A 5 -16.14 -8.15 -11.37
C PHE A 5 -17.60 -8.57 -11.23
N ASP A 6 -18.46 -7.64 -10.82
CA ASP A 6 -19.91 -7.86 -10.83
C ASP A 6 -20.50 -7.21 -12.11
N PRO A 7 -20.92 -8.02 -13.10
CA PRO A 7 -21.53 -7.50 -14.32
C PRO A 7 -22.97 -7.04 -14.12
N THR A 8 -23.59 -7.25 -12.95
CA THR A 8 -25.04 -7.07 -12.76
C THR A 8 -25.51 -5.68 -13.12
N GLY A 9 -24.84 -4.64 -12.60
CA GLY A 9 -25.18 -3.24 -12.92
C GLY A 9 -24.99 -2.92 -14.41
N VAL A 10 -23.89 -3.37 -15.00
CA VAL A 10 -23.60 -3.19 -16.44
C VAL A 10 -24.65 -3.87 -17.32
N ASN A 11 -25.04 -5.10 -16.96
CA ASN A 11 -26.05 -5.87 -17.67
C ASN A 11 -27.45 -5.26 -17.54
N ALA A 12 -27.81 -4.74 -16.37
CA ALA A 12 -29.09 -4.07 -16.14
C ALA A 12 -29.21 -2.78 -16.97
N ILE A 13 -28.14 -1.98 -17.05
CA ILE A 13 -28.09 -0.80 -17.93
C ILE A 13 -28.24 -1.23 -19.40
N ARG A 14 -27.53 -2.27 -19.82
CA ARG A 14 -27.64 -2.80 -21.20
C ARG A 14 -29.04 -3.32 -21.52
N ALA A 15 -29.75 -3.85 -20.52
CA ALA A 15 -31.13 -4.30 -20.64
C ALA A 15 -32.16 -3.16 -20.57
N GLY A 16 -31.74 -1.91 -20.37
CA GLY A 16 -32.61 -0.74 -20.28
C GLY A 16 -33.34 -0.60 -18.94
N THR A 17 -32.82 -1.21 -17.87
CA THR A 17 -33.37 -1.03 -16.52
C THR A 17 -33.19 0.43 -16.08
N PRO A 18 -34.28 1.14 -15.73
CA PRO A 18 -34.19 2.52 -15.23
C PRO A 18 -33.53 2.55 -13.85
N ASP A 19 -32.97 3.71 -13.49
CA ASP A 19 -32.43 4.01 -12.15
C ASP A 19 -31.24 3.13 -11.70
N VAL A 20 -30.50 2.53 -12.64
CA VAL A 20 -29.24 1.84 -12.36
C VAL A 20 -28.07 2.77 -12.66
N GLU A 21 -27.26 3.11 -11.66
CA GLU A 21 -26.03 3.86 -11.85
C GLU A 21 -24.94 2.99 -12.51
N ALA A 22 -24.24 3.57 -13.48
CA ALA A 22 -23.12 2.90 -14.12
C ALA A 22 -21.93 2.82 -13.16
N PRO A 23 -21.33 1.65 -12.93
CA PRO A 23 -20.13 1.57 -12.11
C PRO A 23 -19.00 2.35 -12.78
N ASN A 24 -18.24 3.10 -11.97
CA ASN A 24 -17.08 3.84 -12.44
C ASN A 24 -15.90 2.89 -12.67
N LEU A 25 -15.90 2.20 -13.81
CA LEU A 25 -14.81 1.33 -14.25
C LEU A 25 -13.60 2.17 -14.65
N PHE A 26 -12.77 2.49 -13.66
CA PHE A 26 -11.63 3.37 -13.82
C PHE A 26 -10.44 2.65 -14.45
N LEU A 27 -9.96 3.14 -15.60
CA LEU A 27 -8.64 2.83 -16.15
C LEU A 27 -7.79 4.10 -16.11
N GLY A 28 -6.61 4.02 -15.50
CA GLY A 28 -5.70 5.16 -15.43
C GLY A 28 -5.18 5.54 -16.80
N THR A 29 -5.33 6.81 -17.20
CA THR A 29 -4.67 7.32 -18.40
C THR A 29 -3.17 7.45 -18.16
N LYS A 30 -2.37 7.53 -19.23
CA LYS A 30 -0.93 7.77 -19.14
C LYS A 30 -0.62 9.02 -18.33
N GLU A 31 -1.40 10.08 -18.53
CA GLU A 31 -1.25 11.36 -17.85
C GLU A 31 -1.46 11.25 -16.36
N ARG A 32 -2.52 10.55 -15.95
CA ARG A 32 -2.82 10.34 -14.54
C ARG A 32 -1.84 9.39 -13.88
N ILE A 33 -1.47 8.30 -14.55
CA ILE A 33 -0.50 7.33 -14.04
C ILE A 33 0.86 8.00 -13.87
N TRP A 34 1.30 8.84 -14.79
CA TRP A 34 2.60 9.53 -14.70
C TRP A 34 2.73 10.36 -13.43
N VAL A 35 1.72 11.19 -13.16
CA VAL A 35 1.68 12.06 -11.98
C VAL A 35 1.52 11.23 -10.70
N ASN A 36 0.56 10.30 -10.66
CA ASN A 36 0.35 9.46 -9.48
C ASN A 36 1.53 8.53 -9.18
N ALA A 37 2.22 8.05 -10.21
CA ALA A 37 3.43 7.25 -10.05
C ALA A 37 4.63 8.10 -9.62
N ARG A 38 4.49 9.44 -9.63
CA ARG A 38 5.55 10.41 -9.39
C ARG A 38 6.76 10.22 -10.31
N VAL A 39 6.48 9.94 -11.59
CA VAL A 39 7.52 9.96 -12.63
C VAL A 39 7.93 11.39 -12.93
N GLY A 40 6.98 12.32 -12.86
CA GLY A 40 7.19 13.74 -13.05
C GLY A 40 5.91 14.55 -12.82
N PRO A 41 5.99 15.89 -12.78
CA PRO A 41 4.86 16.75 -12.45
C PRO A 41 3.78 16.76 -13.55
N ARG A 42 4.16 16.39 -14.78
CA ARG A 42 3.29 16.34 -15.95
C ARG A 42 3.78 15.28 -16.91
N TYR A 43 2.86 14.61 -17.61
CA TYR A 43 3.21 13.60 -18.60
C TYR A 43 4.16 14.12 -19.67
N GLY A 44 5.23 13.36 -19.91
CA GLY A 44 6.32 13.72 -20.82
C GLY A 44 7.43 14.56 -20.18
N GLU A 45 7.26 15.01 -18.92
CA GLU A 45 8.26 15.77 -18.18
C GLU A 45 8.67 14.99 -16.92
N PRO A 46 9.75 14.19 -16.96
CA PRO A 46 10.19 13.45 -15.78
C PRO A 46 10.86 14.38 -14.76
N PHE A 47 10.80 14.04 -13.48
CA PHE A 47 11.68 14.69 -12.50
C PHE A 47 13.15 14.40 -12.87
N ALA A 48 14.01 15.41 -12.67
CA ALA A 48 15.42 15.29 -13.04
C ALA A 48 16.15 14.15 -12.28
N ASN A 49 15.70 13.85 -11.06
CA ASN A 49 16.28 12.82 -10.21
C ASN A 49 15.53 11.48 -10.27
N VAL A 50 14.48 11.33 -11.07
CA VAL A 50 13.61 10.14 -11.02
C VAL A 50 14.40 8.86 -11.31
N ARG A 51 14.20 7.84 -10.48
CA ARG A 51 14.84 6.52 -10.62
C ARG A 51 14.03 5.53 -11.46
N PHE A 52 12.75 5.82 -11.69
CA PHE A 52 11.93 5.05 -12.60
C PHE A 52 12.54 5.10 -14.01
N PRO A 53 12.79 3.95 -14.66
CA PRO A 53 13.37 3.94 -16.00
C PRO A 53 12.34 4.41 -17.03
N VAL A 54 12.27 5.72 -17.29
CA VAL A 54 11.21 6.40 -18.07
C VAL A 54 10.91 5.75 -19.43
N GLY A 55 11.92 5.19 -20.12
CA GLY A 55 11.72 4.46 -21.38
C GLY A 55 10.84 3.20 -21.27
N TRP A 56 10.55 2.74 -20.06
CA TRP A 56 9.66 1.61 -19.76
C TRP A 56 8.24 2.04 -19.38
N PHE A 57 7.95 3.34 -19.33
CA PHE A 57 6.66 3.86 -18.86
C PHE A 57 5.48 3.25 -19.65
N ASP A 58 5.55 3.26 -20.98
CA ASP A 58 4.48 2.70 -21.81
C ASP A 58 4.25 1.21 -21.52
N ARG A 59 5.32 0.43 -21.36
CA ARG A 59 5.23 -1.00 -20.99
C ARG A 59 4.65 -1.21 -19.60
N MET A 60 4.83 -0.27 -18.68
CA MET A 60 4.19 -0.33 -17.36
C MET A 60 2.68 -0.08 -17.51
N VAL A 61 2.30 0.94 -18.28
CA VAL A 61 0.88 1.28 -18.52
C VAL A 61 0.15 0.14 -19.24
N ASP A 62 0.79 -0.53 -20.20
CA ASP A 62 0.22 -1.68 -20.92
C ASP A 62 -0.16 -2.86 -20.01
N ARG A 63 0.38 -2.92 -18.79
CA ARG A 63 0.05 -3.94 -17.79
C ARG A 63 -1.01 -3.49 -16.79
N THR A 64 -1.49 -2.25 -16.92
CA THR A 64 -2.61 -1.78 -16.12
C THR A 64 -3.91 -2.31 -16.69
N VAL A 65 -4.83 -2.68 -15.79
CA VAL A 65 -6.16 -3.17 -16.13
C VAL A 65 -7.21 -2.25 -15.49
N PRO A 66 -8.44 -2.18 -16.03
CA PRO A 66 -9.50 -1.43 -15.38
C PRO A 66 -9.69 -1.88 -13.94
N ASN A 67 -9.96 -0.93 -13.04
CA ASN A 67 -10.30 -1.25 -11.67
C ASN A 67 -11.74 -1.74 -11.59
N ALA A 68 -11.93 -3.06 -11.71
CA ALA A 68 -13.23 -3.68 -11.60
C ALA A 68 -13.73 -3.84 -10.16
N GLU A 69 -12.89 -3.59 -9.15
CA GLU A 69 -13.31 -3.65 -7.74
C GLU A 69 -14.45 -2.66 -7.44
N THR A 70 -14.55 -1.57 -8.20
CA THR A 70 -15.65 -0.58 -8.09
C THR A 70 -17.02 -1.12 -8.50
N THR A 71 -17.06 -2.34 -9.04
CA THR A 71 -18.32 -3.02 -9.35
C THR A 71 -18.80 -3.90 -8.20
N LEU A 72 -17.95 -4.17 -7.21
CA LEU A 72 -18.25 -5.09 -6.13
C LEU A 72 -18.96 -4.36 -4.98
N VAL A 73 -19.94 -5.02 -4.37
CA VAL A 73 -20.52 -4.55 -3.10
C VAL A 73 -19.45 -4.66 -2.01
N ALA A 74 -19.23 -3.57 -1.28
CA ALA A 74 -18.12 -3.43 -0.32
C ALA A 74 -16.76 -3.68 -0.98
N GLU A 75 -16.30 -2.69 -1.74
CA GLU A 75 -14.99 -2.70 -2.40
C GLU A 75 -13.92 -3.25 -1.46
N SER A 76 -13.01 -4.10 -1.97
CA SER A 76 -11.94 -4.79 -1.25
C SER A 76 -12.28 -6.01 -0.37
N GLU A 77 -13.55 -6.24 0.00
CA GLU A 77 -13.92 -7.34 0.90
C GLU A 77 -13.50 -8.73 0.39
N HIS A 78 -13.62 -8.96 -0.92
CA HIS A 78 -13.19 -10.21 -1.55
C HIS A 78 -11.67 -10.41 -1.47
N THR A 79 -10.89 -9.35 -1.67
CA THR A 79 -9.43 -9.40 -1.56
C THR A 79 -9.02 -9.64 -0.10
N ILE A 80 -9.63 -8.93 0.84
CA ILE A 80 -9.35 -9.09 2.28
C ILE A 80 -9.67 -10.52 2.73
N THR A 81 -10.86 -11.04 2.39
CA THR A 81 -11.28 -12.39 2.72
C THR A 81 -10.34 -13.44 2.10
N GLY A 82 -10.04 -13.31 0.81
CA GLY A 82 -9.15 -14.26 0.12
C GLY A 82 -7.74 -14.29 0.69
N VAL A 83 -7.19 -13.14 1.12
CA VAL A 83 -5.87 -13.12 1.78
C VAL A 83 -5.94 -13.72 3.19
N ILE A 84 -7.01 -13.47 3.95
CA ILE A 84 -7.21 -14.12 5.25
C ILE A 84 -7.28 -15.65 5.09
N GLU A 85 -8.03 -16.15 4.11
CA GLU A 85 -8.13 -17.58 3.81
C GLU A 85 -6.77 -18.17 3.43
N LEU A 86 -5.98 -17.44 2.62
CA LEU A 86 -4.62 -17.84 2.29
C LEU A 86 -3.76 -17.96 3.55
N LEU A 87 -3.78 -16.96 4.43
CA LEU A 87 -3.01 -16.97 5.68
C LEU A 87 -3.46 -18.10 6.63
N VAL A 88 -4.76 -18.42 6.69
CA VAL A 88 -5.25 -19.61 7.42
C VAL A 88 -4.64 -20.89 6.84
N HIS A 89 -4.43 -20.96 5.53
CA HIS A 89 -3.88 -22.15 4.87
C HIS A 89 -2.36 -22.29 5.01
N ILE A 90 -1.61 -21.18 4.90
CA ILE A 90 -0.14 -21.19 4.89
C ILE A 90 0.49 -20.90 6.26
N GLY A 91 -0.31 -20.44 7.23
CA GLY A 91 0.13 -19.99 8.54
C GLY A 91 0.43 -18.48 8.60
N PRO A 92 0.76 -17.95 9.81
CA PRO A 92 1.09 -16.54 9.99
C PRO A 92 2.26 -16.09 9.11
N ALA A 93 2.16 -14.89 8.52
CA ALA A 93 3.17 -14.37 7.61
C ALA A 93 3.35 -12.85 7.72
N VAL A 94 4.46 -12.35 7.18
CA VAL A 94 4.65 -10.92 6.93
C VAL A 94 3.83 -10.52 5.71
N LEU A 95 2.97 -9.52 5.86
CA LEU A 95 2.14 -9.01 4.78
C LEU A 95 2.80 -7.77 4.16
N LEU A 96 3.19 -7.86 2.89
CA LEU A 96 3.71 -6.73 2.12
C LEU A 96 2.66 -6.25 1.12
N VAL A 97 2.30 -4.97 1.22
CA VAL A 97 1.27 -4.33 0.40
C VAL A 97 1.79 -3.08 -0.29
N HIS A 98 1.12 -2.67 -1.38
CA HIS A 98 1.46 -1.47 -2.13
C HIS A 98 0.22 -0.62 -2.42
N SER A 99 0.36 0.69 -2.30
CA SER A 99 -0.65 1.66 -2.73
C SER A 99 -2.05 1.35 -2.14
N GLN A 100 -3.07 1.13 -2.95
CA GLN A 100 -4.43 0.77 -2.49
C GLN A 100 -4.43 -0.38 -1.46
N GLY A 101 -3.53 -1.35 -1.62
CA GLY A 101 -3.40 -2.51 -0.74
C GLY A 101 -3.02 -2.15 0.71
N GLY A 102 -2.53 -0.93 0.97
CA GLY A 102 -2.27 -0.44 2.34
C GLY A 102 -3.48 -0.60 3.26
N LEU A 103 -4.64 -0.14 2.81
CA LEU A 103 -5.89 -0.22 3.57
C LEU A 103 -6.33 -1.68 3.76
N PHE A 104 -6.07 -2.53 2.76
CA PHE A 104 -6.44 -3.95 2.82
C PHE A 104 -5.59 -4.65 3.88
N GLY A 105 -4.28 -4.40 3.89
CA GLY A 105 -3.37 -4.95 4.89
C GLY A 105 -3.72 -4.54 6.31
N ILE A 106 -4.16 -3.29 6.50
CA ILE A 106 -4.61 -2.79 7.80
C ILE A 106 -5.87 -3.53 8.26
N GLU A 107 -6.84 -3.70 7.36
CA GLU A 107 -8.09 -4.38 7.70
C GLU A 107 -7.89 -5.88 7.95
N ILE A 108 -6.97 -6.53 7.22
CA ILE A 108 -6.57 -7.92 7.47
C ILE A 108 -5.96 -8.05 8.87
N ALA A 109 -4.99 -7.18 9.22
CA ALA A 109 -4.35 -7.17 10.53
C ALA A 109 -5.36 -6.92 11.66
N ARG A 110 -6.34 -6.01 11.46
CA ARG A 110 -7.41 -5.76 12.42
C ARG A 110 -8.33 -6.97 12.62
N ARG A 111 -8.67 -7.69 11.55
CA ARG A 111 -9.58 -8.86 11.62
C ARG A 111 -8.88 -10.10 12.17
N ARG A 112 -7.61 -10.30 11.81
CA ARG A 112 -6.83 -11.51 12.12
C ARG A 112 -5.41 -11.14 12.55
N PRO A 113 -5.25 -10.46 13.70
CA PRO A 113 -3.94 -10.06 14.20
C PRO A 113 -3.04 -11.27 14.49
N ASP A 114 -3.64 -12.44 14.76
CA ASP A 114 -2.96 -13.72 14.99
C ASP A 114 -2.26 -14.28 13.74
N LEU A 115 -2.61 -13.80 12.54
CA LEU A 115 -2.06 -14.28 11.27
C LEU A 115 -1.05 -13.33 10.62
N VAL A 116 -0.87 -12.12 11.16
CA VAL A 116 0.00 -11.10 10.58
C VAL A 116 1.21 -10.89 11.48
N LEU A 117 2.37 -11.38 11.05
CA LEU A 117 3.62 -11.26 11.81
C LEU A 117 4.18 -9.83 11.78
N ALA A 118 4.01 -9.14 10.65
CA ALA A 118 4.32 -7.73 10.45
C ALA A 118 3.58 -7.21 9.21
N LEU A 119 3.35 -5.90 9.15
CA LEU A 119 2.78 -5.24 7.98
C LEU A 119 3.79 -4.26 7.36
N VAL A 120 4.20 -4.54 6.12
CA VAL A 120 5.05 -3.67 5.30
C VAL A 120 4.18 -2.98 4.24
N SER A 121 4.03 -1.66 4.36
CA SER A 121 3.23 -0.82 3.47
C SER A 121 4.13 0.05 2.58
N ILE A 122 4.26 -0.31 1.30
CA ILE A 122 4.96 0.51 0.31
C ILE A 122 3.99 1.54 -0.24
N GLU A 123 4.09 2.76 0.26
CA GLU A 123 3.19 3.88 -0.07
C GLU A 123 1.70 3.53 0.01
N GLY A 124 1.37 2.55 0.85
CA GLY A 124 0.00 2.25 1.19
C GLY A 124 -0.56 3.33 2.10
N GLY A 125 -1.82 3.72 1.90
CA GLY A 125 -2.47 4.66 2.80
C GLY A 125 -2.61 4.00 4.18
N SER A 126 -2.22 4.71 5.24
CA SER A 126 -2.30 4.20 6.61
C SER A 126 -3.01 5.13 7.59
N HIS A 127 -3.66 6.18 7.08
CA HIS A 127 -4.42 7.16 7.86
C HIS A 127 -5.58 6.55 8.68
N THR A 128 -5.98 5.32 8.41
CA THR A 128 -7.00 4.60 9.18
C THR A 128 -6.48 3.98 10.47
N ILE A 129 -5.16 3.98 10.71
CA ILE A 129 -4.57 3.58 12.00
C ILE A 129 -4.72 4.73 12.99
N THR A 130 -5.89 4.81 13.62
CA THR A 130 -6.18 5.74 14.72
C THR A 130 -5.43 5.32 16.01
N PRO A 131 -5.35 6.19 17.04
CA PRO A 131 -4.79 5.80 18.34
C PRO A 131 -5.45 4.55 18.95
N GLU A 132 -6.76 4.37 18.77
CA GLU A 132 -7.49 3.21 19.27
C GLU A 132 -7.10 1.93 18.51
N LEU A 133 -7.00 2.01 17.18
CA LEU A 133 -6.56 0.86 16.38
C LEU A 133 -5.08 0.53 16.63
N ALA A 134 -4.25 1.55 16.83
CA ALA A 134 -2.87 1.40 17.27
C ALA A 134 -2.80 0.64 18.60
N ALA A 135 -3.50 1.08 19.63
CA ALA A 135 -3.48 0.46 20.95
C ALA A 135 -4.05 -0.97 20.98
N SER A 136 -5.08 -1.25 20.17
CA SER A 136 -5.77 -2.54 20.18
C SER A 136 -5.19 -3.59 19.24
N THR A 137 -4.48 -3.19 18.17
CA THR A 137 -3.99 -4.11 17.13
C THR A 137 -2.50 -3.91 16.86
N PHE A 138 -2.09 -2.71 16.44
CA PHE A 138 -0.71 -2.49 15.96
C PHE A 138 0.33 -2.32 17.06
N ARG A 139 -0.08 -2.23 18.33
CA ARG A 139 0.82 -2.34 19.48
C ARG A 139 1.63 -3.65 19.41
N ASP A 140 0.99 -4.73 18.97
CA ASP A 140 1.58 -6.06 18.94
C ASP A 140 1.99 -6.51 17.52
N ILE A 141 1.69 -5.71 16.48
CA ILE A 141 2.06 -5.99 15.09
C ILE A 141 3.04 -4.93 14.58
N PRO A 142 4.32 -5.30 14.35
CA PRO A 142 5.30 -4.40 13.76
C PRO A 142 4.85 -3.83 12.42
N PHE A 143 5.08 -2.53 12.22
CA PHE A 143 4.62 -1.80 11.04
C PHE A 143 5.76 -1.02 10.36
N LEU A 144 5.92 -1.20 9.05
CA LEU A 144 6.84 -0.44 8.22
C LEU A 144 6.07 0.33 7.14
N SER A 145 6.19 1.65 7.14
CA SER A 145 5.73 2.52 6.04
C SER A 145 6.92 2.95 5.19
N VAL A 146 6.94 2.58 3.91
CA VAL A 146 8.03 2.93 2.97
C VAL A 146 7.53 3.97 1.97
N TRP A 147 8.25 5.08 1.85
CA TRP A 147 7.90 6.21 0.99
C TRP A 147 9.09 6.69 0.16
N GLY A 148 8.85 6.91 -1.13
CA GLY A 148 9.80 7.47 -2.07
C GLY A 148 9.86 8.99 -2.04
N ASP A 149 10.55 9.51 -3.05
CA ASP A 149 10.84 10.92 -3.21
C ASP A 149 9.75 11.64 -4.02
N ASN A 150 9.92 12.96 -4.19
CA ASN A 150 9.06 13.85 -4.96
C ASN A 150 7.61 13.86 -4.47
N SER A 151 7.37 13.42 -3.23
CA SER A 151 6.03 13.37 -2.63
C SER A 151 5.62 14.70 -2.00
N GLU A 152 6.58 15.56 -1.64
CA GLU A 152 6.31 16.88 -1.07
C GLU A 152 5.69 17.81 -2.11
N GLY A 153 4.51 18.37 -1.82
CA GLY A 153 3.77 19.20 -2.76
C GLY A 153 3.31 18.46 -4.03
N ALA A 154 3.39 17.13 -4.06
CA ALA A 154 3.05 16.34 -5.23
C ALA A 154 1.56 16.48 -5.56
N ALA A 155 1.25 16.67 -6.85
CA ALA A 155 -0.11 16.63 -7.33
C ALA A 155 -0.65 15.18 -7.27
N GLY A 156 -1.93 15.03 -6.89
CA GLY A 156 -2.64 13.76 -6.89
C GLY A 156 -2.62 13.01 -5.56
N VAL A 157 -3.01 11.73 -5.60
CA VAL A 157 -3.34 10.95 -4.38
C VAL A 157 -2.13 10.48 -3.59
N ASN A 158 -0.92 10.59 -4.15
CA ASN A 158 0.32 10.08 -3.55
C ASN A 158 1.27 11.22 -3.13
N GLY A 159 0.69 12.31 -2.62
CA GLY A 159 1.38 13.49 -2.09
C GLY A 159 1.25 13.65 -0.57
N ASP A 160 1.24 14.91 -0.12
CA ASP A 160 1.38 15.29 1.30
C ASP A 160 0.35 14.67 2.22
N GLU A 161 -0.94 14.74 1.89
CA GLU A 161 -2.02 14.23 2.75
C GLU A 161 -1.82 12.74 3.08
N ARG A 162 -1.57 11.93 2.04
CA ARG A 162 -1.36 10.49 2.20
C ARG A 162 -0.07 10.18 2.94
N ARG A 163 1.02 10.92 2.66
CA ARG A 163 2.32 10.73 3.36
C ARG A 163 2.20 11.10 4.83
N ASN A 164 1.60 12.25 5.14
CA ASN A 164 1.44 12.75 6.49
C ASN A 164 0.53 11.82 7.30
N GLY A 165 -0.58 11.33 6.73
CA GLY A 165 -1.40 10.32 7.39
C GLY A 165 -0.66 9.01 7.70
N CYS A 166 0.35 8.64 6.90
CA CYS A 166 1.23 7.50 7.23
C CYS A 166 2.23 7.84 8.33
N ARG A 167 2.71 9.09 8.41
CA ARG A 167 3.55 9.57 9.51
C ARG A 167 2.77 9.57 10.83
N ASP A 168 1.52 10.03 10.80
CA ASP A 168 0.62 10.03 11.95
C ASP A 168 0.33 8.60 12.41
N ALA A 169 0.09 7.66 11.49
CA ALA A 169 -0.08 6.25 11.82
C ALA A 169 1.14 5.67 12.55
N VAL A 170 2.36 5.97 12.10
CA VAL A 170 3.60 5.55 12.77
C VAL A 170 3.70 6.16 14.17
N ALA A 171 3.36 7.44 14.33
CA ALA A 171 3.33 8.09 15.64
C ALA A 171 2.32 7.42 16.58
N ASN A 172 1.08 7.21 16.13
CA ASN A 172 0.02 6.55 16.91
C ASN A 172 0.44 5.17 17.42
N ILE A 173 1.08 4.35 16.57
CA ILE A 173 1.57 3.02 16.96
C ILE A 173 2.65 3.12 18.04
N ASN A 174 3.63 4.01 17.85
CA ASN A 174 4.72 4.18 18.79
C ASN A 174 4.24 4.77 20.13
N GLU A 175 3.29 5.71 20.12
CA GLU A 175 2.66 6.25 21.32
C GLU A 175 1.86 5.19 22.10
N ALA A 176 1.25 4.23 21.39
CA ALA A 176 0.62 3.06 21.99
C ALA A 176 1.61 2.01 22.51
N GLY A 177 2.92 2.23 22.34
CA GLY A 177 3.99 1.32 22.75
C GLY A 177 4.26 0.18 21.78
N GLY A 178 3.83 0.30 20.52
CA GLY A 178 4.17 -0.62 19.43
C GLY A 178 5.52 -0.33 18.77
N ASP A 179 5.78 -1.03 17.67
CA ASP A 179 7.01 -0.90 16.88
C ASP A 179 6.68 -0.49 15.44
N ALA A 180 6.72 0.81 15.17
CA ALA A 180 6.46 1.35 13.85
C ALA A 180 7.62 2.20 13.33
N THR A 181 7.97 2.00 12.06
CA THR A 181 9.02 2.75 11.36
C THR A 181 8.45 3.41 10.10
N MET A 182 8.80 4.68 9.87
CA MET A 182 8.66 5.32 8.57
C MET A 182 10.01 5.37 7.88
N LEU A 183 10.13 4.71 6.72
CA LEU A 183 11.27 4.82 5.82
C LEU A 183 10.90 5.79 4.70
N LEU A 184 11.01 7.10 4.97
CA LEU A 184 10.93 8.13 3.94
C LEU A 184 12.32 8.26 3.29
N LEU A 185 12.50 7.64 2.13
CA LEU A 185 13.80 7.40 1.48
C LEU A 185 14.71 8.65 1.37
N PRO A 186 14.20 9.85 1.05
CA PRO A 186 15.02 11.07 1.06
C PRO A 186 15.64 11.42 2.41
N GLU A 187 14.98 11.12 3.54
CA GLU A 187 15.53 11.34 4.89
C GLU A 187 16.80 10.49 5.15
N PHE A 188 17.04 9.48 4.31
CA PHE A 188 18.20 8.58 4.36
C PHE A 188 19.16 8.77 3.19
N GLY A 189 19.06 9.88 2.45
CA GLY A 189 19.93 10.20 1.31
C GLY A 189 19.63 9.39 0.05
N ILE A 190 18.44 8.78 -0.05
CA ILE A 190 18.02 8.01 -1.22
C ILE A 190 16.93 8.82 -1.94
N GLU A 191 17.38 9.55 -2.94
CA GLU A 191 16.53 10.46 -3.72
C GLU A 191 16.01 9.80 -5.00
N GLY A 192 14.92 10.33 -5.55
CA GLY A 192 14.42 10.01 -6.86
C GLY A 192 13.47 8.81 -6.96
N ASN A 193 13.24 8.07 -5.87
CA ASN A 193 12.35 6.91 -5.90
C ASN A 193 10.90 7.31 -6.19
N SER A 194 10.26 6.61 -7.13
CA SER A 194 8.89 6.83 -7.57
C SER A 194 7.89 6.07 -6.68
N HIS A 195 6.59 6.27 -6.90
CA HIS A 195 5.54 5.49 -6.22
C HIS A 195 5.64 3.99 -6.53
N VAL A 196 6.22 3.65 -7.68
CA VAL A 196 6.45 2.28 -8.14
C VAL A 196 7.90 1.87 -7.91
N MET A 197 8.43 2.16 -6.71
CA MET A 197 9.85 1.94 -6.36
C MET A 197 10.37 0.51 -6.51
N MET A 198 9.47 -0.48 -6.55
CA MET A 198 9.83 -1.86 -6.90
C MET A 198 10.27 -2.02 -8.38
N MET A 199 9.99 -1.02 -9.22
CA MET A 199 10.37 -0.94 -10.64
C MET A 199 11.45 0.11 -10.91
N ASP A 200 11.89 0.86 -9.91
CA ASP A 200 12.98 1.83 -10.05
C ASP A 200 14.34 1.14 -10.25
N ASN A 201 15.32 1.87 -10.79
CA ASN A 201 16.64 1.31 -11.07
C ASN A 201 17.49 0.93 -9.83
N ASN A 202 17.04 1.31 -8.62
CA ASN A 202 17.62 0.92 -7.34
C ASN A 202 16.67 0.01 -6.52
N ASN A 203 15.69 -0.62 -7.15
CA ASN A 203 14.70 -1.45 -6.46
C ASN A 203 15.32 -2.54 -5.54
N LEU A 204 16.49 -3.09 -5.89
CA LEU A 204 17.19 -4.08 -5.07
C LEU A 204 17.76 -3.47 -3.77
N ASP A 205 18.18 -2.20 -3.77
CA ASP A 205 18.58 -1.49 -2.55
C ASP A 205 17.37 -1.28 -1.62
N ILE A 206 16.22 -0.89 -2.20
CA ILE A 206 14.97 -0.76 -1.44
C ILE A 206 14.52 -2.11 -0.87
N ALA A 207 14.61 -3.18 -1.67
CA ALA A 207 14.29 -4.53 -1.23
C ALA A 207 15.22 -5.00 -0.10
N GLN A 208 16.52 -4.67 -0.16
CA GLN A 208 17.46 -5.03 0.91
C GLN A 208 17.09 -4.34 2.22
N ARG A 209 16.73 -3.05 2.19
CA ARG A 209 16.34 -2.30 3.40
C ARG A 209 15.08 -2.83 4.05
N ILE A 210 14.09 -3.23 3.24
CA ILE A 210 12.88 -3.88 3.73
C ILE A 210 13.23 -5.23 4.38
N GLN A 211 14.10 -6.03 3.75
CA GLN A 211 14.56 -7.30 4.32
C GLN A 211 15.31 -7.12 5.63
N ASP A 212 16.23 -6.14 5.71
CA ASP A 212 16.98 -5.82 6.92
C ASP A 212 16.04 -5.40 8.06
N TRP A 213 15.00 -4.61 7.74
CA TRP A 213 13.97 -4.25 8.72
C TRP A 213 13.23 -5.49 9.22
N ILE A 214 12.77 -6.38 8.32
CA ILE A 214 12.05 -7.62 8.67
C ILE A 214 12.91 -8.49 9.60
N LEU A 215 14.17 -8.73 9.25
CA LEU A 215 15.07 -9.59 10.02
C LEU A 215 15.37 -9.04 11.42
N ARG A 216 15.52 -7.72 11.55
CA ARG A 216 15.71 -7.07 12.85
C ARG A 216 14.47 -7.20 13.74
N THR A 217 13.28 -7.07 13.15
CA THR A 217 12.01 -7.20 13.87
C THR A 217 11.80 -8.63 14.39
N ASP A 218 12.15 -9.64 13.60
CA ASP A 218 12.11 -11.06 13.99
C ASP A 218 13.01 -11.36 15.20
N GLN A 219 14.26 -10.89 15.17
CA GLN A 219 15.18 -11.03 16.31
C GLN A 219 14.70 -10.32 17.58
N GLY A 220 13.95 -9.22 17.43
CA GLY A 220 13.33 -8.50 18.53
C GLY A 220 12.06 -9.18 19.09
N ALA A 221 11.47 -10.14 18.37
CA ALA A 221 10.32 -10.92 18.82
C ALA A 221 10.77 -12.14 19.66
N ASP A 222 11.87 -12.78 19.30
CA ASP A 222 12.46 -13.88 20.08
C ASP A 222 12.85 -13.45 21.51
N GLY A 223 13.34 -12.21 21.66
CA GLY A 223 13.64 -11.61 22.97
C GLY A 223 12.43 -11.27 23.84
N ARG A 224 11.20 -11.28 23.30
CA ARG A 224 9.95 -11.02 24.05
C ARG A 224 9.36 -12.28 24.69
N THR A 225 9.92 -13.47 24.43
CA THR A 225 9.46 -14.74 25.02
C THR A 225 10.03 -15.06 26.41
N ALA A 226 10.86 -14.19 27.00
CA ALA A 226 11.36 -14.34 28.35
C ALA A 226 10.74 -13.32 29.33
N ARG A 227 9.41 -13.31 29.47
CA ARG A 227 8.75 -12.76 30.66
C ARG A 227 7.64 -13.68 31.14
N SER A 228 8.00 -14.62 32.02
CA SER A 228 7.30 -15.00 33.27
C SER A 228 7.91 -16.28 33.85
N PRO A 229 7.84 -16.52 35.18
CA PRO A 229 7.32 -15.67 36.26
C PRO A 229 8.40 -14.87 36.99
#